data_AF-A6IY31-F1
#
_entry.id   AF-A6IY31-F1
#
_cell.length_a   1.000
_cell.length_b   1.000
_cell.length_c   1.000
_cell.angle_alpha   90.00
_cell.angle_beta   90.00
_cell.angle_gamma   90.00
#
_symmetry.space_group_name_H-M   'P 1'
#
loop_
_entity.id
_entity.type
_entity.pdbx_description
1 polymer ?
#
loop_
_entity_poly.entity_id
_entity_poly.type
_entity_poly.pdbx_seq_one_letter_code
_entity_poly.pdbx_strand_id
1 'polypeptide(L)'
;MEGTPSGAAPSSALAAVLKHSSALPPESAQVQGYDFNRGVDYHALLEAYGTTGFQATNFGRAVQQVNAMIEKKLEPLAVDEDHHEDLTQSRRPLTGCTIFLGYTSNLISSGIRETIRYLVQHNMVGPR
;
A
#
# COMPACT_ATOMS: atom_id res chain seq x y z
N MET A 1 46.15 -29.47 -35.77
CA MET A 1 45.19 -28.36 -35.83
C MET A 1 43.83 -28.94 -35.54
N GLU A 2 43.44 -29.06 -34.28
CA GLU A 2 42.10 -29.52 -33.92
C GLU A 2 41.21 -28.29 -33.71
N GLY A 3 40.25 -28.13 -34.60
CA GLY A 3 39.26 -27.06 -34.55
C GLY A 3 38.33 -27.25 -33.37
N THR A 4 38.17 -26.21 -32.57
CA THR A 4 37.07 -26.11 -31.61
C THR A 4 35.74 -26.24 -32.35
N PRO A 5 34.78 -27.05 -31.85
CA PRO A 5 33.51 -27.24 -32.53
C PRO A 5 32.73 -25.91 -32.55
N SER A 6 32.63 -25.32 -33.73
CA SER A 6 31.81 -24.15 -34.03
C SER A 6 30.33 -24.54 -33.91
N GLY A 7 29.77 -24.41 -32.71
CA GLY A 7 28.36 -24.72 -32.45
C GLY A 7 27.96 -24.87 -30.99
N ALA A 8 28.91 -25.06 -30.06
CA ALA A 8 28.61 -25.13 -28.63
C ALA A 8 28.63 -23.73 -27.98
N ALA A 9 27.56 -23.40 -27.24
CA ALA A 9 27.49 -22.15 -26.48
C ALA A 9 28.60 -22.12 -25.39
N PRO A 10 29.18 -20.94 -25.08
CA PRO A 10 30.23 -20.83 -24.08
C PRO A 10 29.76 -21.37 -22.72
N SER A 11 30.56 -22.25 -22.11
CA SER A 11 30.22 -22.90 -20.84
C SER A 11 29.97 -21.92 -19.70
N SER A 12 30.69 -20.80 -19.67
CA SER A 12 30.47 -19.71 -18.71
C SER A 12 29.11 -19.04 -18.88
N ALA A 13 28.64 -18.87 -20.12
CA ALA A 13 27.31 -18.32 -20.40
C ALA A 13 26.22 -19.30 -19.98
N LEU A 14 26.40 -20.60 -20.24
CA LEU A 14 25.47 -21.64 -19.80
C LEU A 14 25.34 -21.66 -18.27
N ALA A 15 26.47 -21.67 -17.55
CA ALA A 15 26.47 -21.68 -16.10
C ALA A 15 25.84 -20.41 -15.47
N ALA A 16 26.03 -19.24 -16.12
CA ALA A 16 25.48 -17.98 -15.63
C ALA A 16 23.97 -17.86 -15.86
N VAL A 17 23.47 -18.29 -17.04
CA VAL A 17 22.06 -18.12 -17.44
C VAL A 17 21.18 -19.26 -16.90
N LEU A 18 21.68 -20.50 -16.89
CA LEU A 18 20.92 -21.69 -16.51
C LEU A 18 21.12 -22.09 -15.04
N LYS A 19 21.34 -21.11 -14.18
CA LYS A 19 21.48 -21.35 -12.74
C LYS A 19 20.14 -21.82 -12.16
N HIS A 20 20.18 -22.91 -11.39
CA HIS A 20 18.99 -23.40 -10.68
C HIS A 20 18.50 -22.39 -9.63
N SER A 21 17.20 -22.16 -9.60
CA SER A 21 16.51 -21.36 -8.57
C SER A 21 16.11 -22.22 -7.38
N SER A 22 16.09 -21.62 -6.19
CA SER A 22 15.44 -22.20 -5.01
C SER A 22 13.92 -22.06 -5.09
N ALA A 23 13.20 -22.85 -4.29
CA ALA A 23 11.77 -22.66 -4.11
C ALA A 23 11.47 -21.35 -3.36
N LEU A 24 10.31 -20.75 -3.67
CA LEU A 24 9.78 -19.58 -2.97
C LEU A 24 8.89 -19.99 -1.79
N PRO A 25 8.73 -19.14 -0.77
CA PRO A 25 7.76 -19.37 0.31
C PRO A 25 6.33 -19.53 -0.22
N PRO A 26 5.48 -20.39 0.39
CA PRO A 26 4.13 -20.66 -0.08
C PRO A 26 3.20 -19.43 -0.05
N GLU A 27 3.48 -18.45 0.81
CA GLU A 27 2.76 -17.18 0.92
C GLU A 27 3.13 -16.15 -0.16
N SER A 28 4.07 -16.49 -1.06
CA SER A 28 4.50 -15.58 -2.13
C SER A 28 3.35 -15.32 -3.10
N ALA A 29 2.84 -14.09 -3.10
CA ALA A 29 1.80 -13.67 -4.03
C ALA A 29 2.32 -13.72 -5.48
N GLN A 30 1.58 -14.39 -6.37
CA GLN A 30 1.87 -14.37 -7.80
C GLN A 30 1.46 -13.03 -8.41
N VAL A 31 2.24 -12.59 -9.40
CA VAL A 31 1.91 -11.38 -10.17
C VAL A 31 0.77 -11.70 -11.12
N GLN A 32 -0.36 -11.02 -10.92
CA GLN A 32 -1.55 -11.16 -11.74
C GLN A 32 -2.32 -9.83 -11.75
N GLY A 33 -2.56 -9.30 -12.95
CA GLY A 33 -3.38 -8.10 -13.16
C GLY A 33 -4.88 -8.41 -13.25
N TYR A 34 -5.69 -7.36 -13.33
CA TYR A 34 -7.14 -7.49 -13.52
C TYR A 34 -7.48 -8.02 -14.93
N ASP A 35 -8.41 -8.98 -15.00
CA ASP A 35 -8.90 -9.55 -16.26
C ASP A 35 -10.16 -8.80 -16.74
N PHE A 36 -10.02 -7.99 -17.79
CA PHE A 36 -11.11 -7.22 -18.38
C PHE A 36 -12.17 -8.09 -19.09
N ASN A 37 -11.91 -9.37 -19.35
CA ASN A 37 -12.96 -10.27 -19.84
C ASN A 37 -14.07 -10.49 -18.81
N ARG A 38 -13.82 -10.16 -17.53
CA ARG A 38 -14.81 -10.16 -16.45
C ARG A 38 -15.69 -8.90 -16.43
N GLY A 39 -15.52 -7.99 -17.39
CA GLY A 39 -16.20 -6.70 -17.45
C GLY A 39 -15.43 -5.58 -16.73
N VAL A 40 -16.07 -4.42 -16.59
CA VAL A 40 -15.47 -3.22 -15.97
C VAL A 40 -16.00 -3.06 -14.55
N ASP A 41 -15.25 -3.58 -13.59
CA ASP A 41 -15.45 -3.38 -12.15
C ASP A 41 -14.25 -2.61 -11.58
N TYR A 42 -14.49 -1.35 -11.19
CA TYR A 42 -13.43 -0.48 -10.66
C TYR A 42 -12.93 -0.92 -9.28
N HIS A 43 -13.79 -1.53 -8.46
CA HIS A 43 -13.38 -2.03 -7.16
C HIS A 43 -12.40 -3.19 -7.35
N ALA A 44 -12.78 -4.18 -8.16
CA ALA A 44 -11.92 -5.34 -8.45
C ALA A 44 -10.64 -4.95 -9.22
N LEU A 45 -10.71 -3.92 -10.07
CA LEU A 45 -9.53 -3.37 -10.74
C LEU A 45 -8.53 -2.76 -9.76
N LEU A 46 -8.99 -1.92 -8.84
CA LEU A 46 -8.13 -1.28 -7.82
C LEU A 46 -7.63 -2.30 -6.79
N GLU A 47 -8.40 -3.34 -6.48
CA GLU A 47 -7.98 -4.45 -5.63
C GLU A 47 -6.82 -5.24 -6.29
N ALA A 48 -6.91 -5.51 -7.59
CA ALA A 48 -5.87 -6.19 -8.36
C ALA A 48 -4.52 -5.42 -8.41
N TYR A 49 -4.48 -4.14 -8.04
CA TYR A 49 -3.21 -3.41 -7.92
C TYR A 49 -2.28 -4.07 -6.89
N GLY A 50 -2.81 -4.76 -5.88
CA GLY A 50 -2.00 -5.52 -4.91
C GLY A 50 -1.07 -6.55 -5.58
N THR A 51 -1.53 -7.19 -6.66
CA THR A 51 -0.81 -8.25 -7.38
C THR A 51 -0.29 -7.81 -8.75
N THR A 52 -0.44 -6.54 -9.13
CA THR A 52 0.01 -6.03 -10.44
C THR A 52 1.52 -5.77 -10.50
N GLY A 53 2.17 -5.42 -9.38
CA GLY A 53 3.60 -5.12 -9.30
C GLY A 53 3.94 -3.63 -9.32
N PHE A 54 5.22 -3.32 -9.11
CA PHE A 54 5.76 -1.95 -9.08
C PHE A 54 4.98 -0.99 -8.14
N GLN A 55 4.60 0.19 -8.62
CA GLN A 55 3.86 1.18 -7.82
C GLN A 55 2.40 0.78 -7.58
N ALA A 56 1.81 -0.10 -8.40
CA ALA A 56 0.46 -0.59 -8.18
C ALA A 56 0.40 -1.39 -6.86
N THR A 57 1.38 -2.27 -6.61
CA THR A 57 1.45 -3.00 -5.35
C THR A 57 1.64 -2.06 -4.16
N ASN A 58 2.44 -0.99 -4.30
CA ASN A 58 2.57 0.01 -3.24
C ASN A 58 1.25 0.75 -2.97
N PHE A 59 0.46 1.04 -4.00
CA PHE A 59 -0.88 1.60 -3.84
C PHE A 59 -1.81 0.65 -3.06
N GLY A 60 -1.84 -0.64 -3.43
CA GLY A 60 -2.62 -1.64 -2.70
C GLY A 60 -2.24 -1.75 -1.22
N ARG A 61 -0.93 -1.71 -0.92
CA ARG A 61 -0.42 -1.66 0.46
C ARG A 61 -0.82 -0.37 1.20
N ALA A 62 -0.83 0.78 0.52
CA ALA A 62 -1.26 2.04 1.11
C ALA A 62 -2.75 2.01 1.48
N VAL A 63 -3.60 1.42 0.62
CA VAL A 63 -5.03 1.22 0.93
C VAL A 63 -5.21 0.35 2.18
N GLN A 64 -4.50 -0.78 2.26
CA GLN A 64 -4.54 -1.67 3.43
C GLN A 64 -4.13 -0.94 4.72
N GLN A 65 -3.05 -0.15 4.66
CA GLN A 65 -2.54 0.57 5.82
C GLN A 65 -3.49 1.67 6.28
N VAL A 66 -4.08 2.44 5.37
CA VAL A 66 -5.06 3.49 5.70
C VAL A 66 -6.32 2.88 6.31
N ASN A 67 -6.81 1.76 5.77
CA ASN A 67 -7.95 1.05 6.35
C ASN A 67 -7.65 0.54 7.76
N ALA A 68 -6.45 -0.01 8.01
CA ALA A 68 -6.04 -0.40 9.36
C ALA A 68 -6.02 0.78 10.35
N MET A 69 -5.59 1.98 9.91
CA MET A 69 -5.67 3.19 10.74
C MET A 69 -7.13 3.57 11.06
N ILE A 70 -8.03 3.46 10.08
CA ILE A 70 -9.46 3.77 10.24
C ILE A 70 -10.12 2.77 11.19
N GLU A 71 -9.90 1.48 10.98
CA GLU A 71 -10.40 0.41 11.86
C GLU A 71 -9.94 0.63 13.29
N LYS A 72 -8.64 0.88 13.48
CA LYS A 72 -8.07 1.17 14.81
C LYS A 72 -8.65 2.44 15.44
N LYS A 73 -8.99 3.45 14.64
CA LYS A 73 -9.63 4.67 15.12
C LYS A 73 -11.06 4.44 15.61
N LEU A 74 -11.79 3.52 14.97
CA LEU A 74 -13.18 3.20 15.27
C LEU A 74 -13.34 2.22 16.44
N GLU A 75 -12.26 1.55 16.85
CA GLU A 75 -12.25 0.75 18.08
C GLU A 75 -12.59 1.60 19.31
N PRO A 76 -13.52 1.17 20.18
CA PRO A 76 -13.82 1.87 21.42
C PRO A 76 -12.60 1.94 22.34
N LEU A 77 -12.34 3.12 22.91
CA LEU A 77 -11.34 3.27 23.96
C LEU A 77 -11.83 2.61 25.26
N ALA A 78 -10.91 2.04 26.03
CA ALA A 78 -11.24 1.53 27.36
C ALA A 78 -11.54 2.70 28.29
N VAL A 79 -12.48 2.50 29.23
CA VAL A 79 -13.00 3.54 30.13
C VAL A 79 -11.91 4.22 31.00
N ASP A 80 -10.78 3.54 31.22
CA ASP A 80 -9.63 4.09 31.97
C ASP A 80 -8.71 5.00 31.14
N GLU A 81 -8.75 4.91 29.79
CA GLU A 81 -7.95 5.76 28.90
C GLU A 81 -8.58 7.15 28.67
N ASP A 82 -9.86 7.31 29.00
CA ASP A 82 -10.56 8.61 28.97
C ASP A 82 -10.06 9.59 30.06
N HIS A 83 -9.27 9.11 31.03
CA HIS A 83 -8.66 9.92 32.10
C HIS A 83 -7.27 10.46 31.75
N HIS A 84 -6.78 10.27 30.52
CA HIS A 84 -5.55 10.93 30.09
C HIS A 84 -5.73 12.45 30.18
N GLU A 85 -4.97 13.10 31.06
CA GLU A 85 -4.87 14.56 31.08
C GLU A 85 -4.48 15.02 29.69
N ASP A 86 -5.40 15.69 29.01
CA ASP A 86 -5.13 16.20 27.68
C ASP A 86 -4.15 17.38 27.76
N LEU A 87 -2.86 17.03 27.67
CA LEU A 87 -1.76 17.98 27.62
C LEU A 87 -1.80 18.84 26.34
N THR A 88 -2.62 18.47 25.35
CA THR A 88 -2.76 19.20 24.08
C THR A 88 -3.78 20.34 24.16
N GLN A 89 -4.52 20.48 25.28
CA GLN A 89 -5.59 21.46 25.47
C GLN A 89 -6.68 21.39 24.37
N SER A 90 -6.82 20.24 23.72
CA SER A 90 -7.73 20.03 22.61
C SER A 90 -9.12 19.70 23.13
N ARG A 91 -10.14 20.32 22.54
CA ARG A 91 -11.54 20.00 22.88
C ARG A 91 -12.04 18.72 22.23
N ARG A 92 -11.16 17.99 21.53
CA ARG A 92 -11.54 16.86 20.69
C ARG A 92 -11.24 15.55 21.44
N PRO A 93 -12.21 14.62 21.53
CA PRO A 93 -12.01 13.38 22.27
C PRO A 93 -10.90 12.54 21.64
N LEU A 94 -10.20 11.81 22.50
CA LEU A 94 -9.25 10.79 22.08
C LEU A 94 -10.01 9.68 21.32
N THR A 95 -9.31 9.03 20.40
CA THR A 95 -9.82 7.89 19.63
C THR A 95 -8.75 6.81 19.59
N GLY A 96 -9.10 5.55 19.31
CA GLY A 96 -8.15 4.43 19.29
C GLY A 96 -6.94 4.60 18.35
N CYS A 97 -7.00 5.54 17.40
CA CYS A 97 -5.89 5.97 16.58
C CYS A 97 -5.98 7.47 16.21
N THR A 98 -4.93 8.23 16.54
CA THR A 98 -4.77 9.63 16.10
C THR A 98 -4.09 9.67 14.72
N ILE A 99 -4.85 10.08 13.69
CA ILE A 99 -4.38 10.12 12.30
C ILE A 99 -3.92 11.53 11.95
N PHE A 100 -2.63 11.72 11.71
CA PHE A 100 -2.08 13.00 11.25
C PHE A 100 -2.02 13.06 9.72
N LEU A 101 -2.64 14.09 9.13
CA LEU A 101 -2.63 14.33 7.69
C LEU A 101 -1.76 15.54 7.36
N GLY A 102 -0.60 15.30 6.75
CA GLY A 102 0.29 16.33 6.21
C GLY A 102 0.19 16.43 4.70
N TYR A 103 0.16 17.65 4.17
CA TYR A 103 0.18 17.92 2.72
C TYR A 103 0.95 19.20 2.43
N THR A 104 1.53 19.30 1.24
CA THR A 104 2.25 20.48 0.76
C THR A 104 1.29 21.51 0.14
N SER A 105 1.70 22.78 0.03
CA SER A 105 0.83 23.89 -0.41
C SER A 105 0.25 23.71 -1.81
N ASN A 106 1.01 23.12 -2.73
CA ASN A 106 0.56 22.83 -4.10
C ASN A 106 -0.66 21.90 -4.15
N LEU A 107 -0.86 21.02 -3.14
CA LEU A 107 -2.03 20.13 -3.10
C LEU A 107 -3.32 20.90 -2.78
N ILE A 108 -3.26 21.96 -1.97
CA ILE A 108 -4.41 22.85 -1.70
C ILE A 108 -4.74 23.75 -2.89
N SER A 109 -3.73 24.13 -3.67
CA SER A 109 -3.94 24.87 -4.92
C SER A 109 -4.47 23.99 -6.06
N SER A 110 -4.57 22.67 -5.85
CA SER A 110 -5.10 21.69 -6.80
C SER A 110 -6.51 21.21 -6.40
N GLY A 111 -7.18 20.44 -7.26
CA GLY A 111 -8.46 19.81 -6.95
C GLY A 111 -8.42 18.74 -5.84
N ILE A 112 -7.24 18.39 -5.32
CA ILE A 112 -7.11 17.53 -4.13
C ILE A 112 -7.64 18.23 -2.87
N ARG A 113 -7.77 19.56 -2.90
CA ARG A 113 -8.40 20.35 -1.83
C ARG A 113 -9.77 19.79 -1.43
N GLU A 114 -10.60 19.40 -2.40
CA GLU A 114 -11.95 18.89 -2.13
C GLU A 114 -11.91 17.56 -1.37
N THR A 115 -10.94 16.69 -1.68
CA THR A 115 -10.69 15.43 -0.96
C THR A 115 -10.22 15.69 0.47
N ILE A 116 -9.26 16.60 0.67
CA ILE A 116 -8.78 16.98 2.01
C ILE A 116 -9.93 17.58 2.83
N ARG A 117 -10.70 18.49 2.24
CA ARG A 117 -11.88 19.11 2.85
C ARG A 117 -12.90 18.06 3.29
N TYR A 118 -13.16 17.03 2.48
CA TYR A 118 -14.05 15.93 2.85
C TYR A 118 -13.56 15.20 4.11
N LEU A 119 -12.28 14.80 4.14
CA LEU A 119 -11.71 14.08 5.29
C LEU A 119 -11.79 14.89 6.60
N VAL A 120 -11.52 16.20 6.52
CA VAL A 120 -11.57 17.10 7.68
C VAL A 120 -13.01 17.39 8.09
N GLN A 121 -13.92 17.68 7.14
CA GLN A 121 -15.33 17.97 7.43
C GLN A 121 -16.01 16.80 8.16
N HIS A 122 -15.67 15.56 7.78
CA HIS A 122 -16.24 14.36 8.38
C HIS A 122 -15.42 13.82 9.56
N ASN A 123 -14.50 14.61 10.13
CA ASN A 123 -13.77 14.26 11.36
C ASN A 123 -12.93 12.97 11.23
N MET A 124 -12.52 12.60 10.00
CA MET A 124 -11.84 11.32 9.71
C MET A 124 -10.36 11.34 10.11
N VAL A 125 -9.74 12.52 10.17
CA VAL A 125 -8.34 12.73 10.60
C VAL A 125 -8.29 13.39 11.97
N GLY A 126 -7.28 13.09 12.78
CA GLY A 126 -7.13 13.54 14.18
C GLY A 126 -6.88 15.05 14.37
N PRO A 127 -7.00 15.56 15.61
CA PRO A 127 -6.61 16.93 15.94
C PRO A 127 -5.09 17.12 15.85
N ARG A 128 -4.66 18.37 15.72
CA ARG A 128 -3.29 18.77 16.05
C ARG A 128 -3.16 18.97 17.55
#